data_AF-A0A6B0UZH5-F1
#
_entry.id   AF-A0A6B0UZH5-F1
#
_cell.length_a   1.000
_cell.length_b   1.000
_cell.length_c   1.000
_cell.angle_alpha   90.00
_cell.angle_beta   90.00
_cell.angle_gamma   90.00
#
_symmetry.space_group_name_H-M   'P 1'
#
loop_
_entity.id
_entity.type
_entity.pdbx_description
1 polymer ?
#
loop_
_entity_poly.entity_id
_entity_poly.type
_entity_poly.pdbx_seq_one_letter_code
_entity_poly.pdbx_strand_id
1 'polypeptide(L)'
;SSAGAVITAPAGRGDSAFSGDEGYRIALPQLPSGEAMRRAVVLHGDMASRPYRLEDFRRPLGEAGVLGEVARIGAFQMSHVWLLDLKTDAAKQKLLGVGQPVVKGRKCLIVDPFRQELRVKLHWVSFGVTIDTIHRAFAGYGEVKEVAHERWKVPGFDGVGSTTRVVRLILREGVSLDR
;
A
#
# COMPACT_ATOMS: atom_id res chain seq x y z
N SER A 1 -11.55 33.02 -38.46
CA SER A 1 -11.90 31.65 -38.03
C SER A 1 -10.77 30.70 -38.37
N SER A 2 -10.15 30.11 -37.36
CA SER A 2 -9.38 28.87 -37.49
C SER A 2 -9.68 28.05 -36.24
N ALA A 3 -10.03 26.80 -36.48
CA ALA A 3 -10.60 25.87 -35.52
C ALA A 3 -9.55 25.36 -34.53
N GLY A 4 -10.05 24.85 -33.41
CA GLY A 4 -9.31 24.65 -32.16
C GLY A 4 -8.25 23.56 -32.18
N ALA A 5 -7.26 23.75 -31.30
CA ALA A 5 -6.43 22.68 -30.78
C ALA A 5 -6.95 22.31 -29.39
N VAL A 6 -7.57 21.13 -29.29
CA VAL A 6 -8.01 20.53 -28.03
C VAL A 6 -6.77 20.07 -27.27
N ILE A 7 -6.54 20.64 -26.08
CA ILE A 7 -5.53 20.17 -25.14
C ILE A 7 -6.10 18.94 -24.43
N THR A 8 -5.82 17.74 -24.94
CA THR A 8 -6.06 16.51 -24.21
C THR A 8 -4.88 16.26 -23.27
N ALA A 9 -5.02 16.72 -22.02
CA ALA A 9 -4.20 16.21 -20.93
C ALA A 9 -4.69 14.80 -20.58
N PRO A 10 -3.86 13.74 -20.62
CA PRO A 10 -4.25 12.48 -20.02
C PRO A 10 -4.22 12.66 -18.49
N ALA A 11 -5.42 12.77 -17.93
CA ALA A 11 -5.67 12.53 -16.52
C ALA A 11 -5.29 11.07 -16.20
N GLY A 12 -4.34 10.90 -15.28
CA GLY A 12 -3.87 9.59 -14.85
C GLY A 12 -3.09 9.68 -13.54
N ARG A 13 -3.63 10.43 -12.57
CA ARG A 13 -3.10 10.49 -11.21
C ARG A 13 -3.91 9.50 -10.36
N GLY A 14 -3.29 8.35 -10.07
CA GLY A 14 -3.81 7.36 -9.14
C GLY A 14 -4.17 6.04 -9.79
N ASP A 15 -3.26 5.07 -9.71
CA ASP A 15 -3.54 3.77 -9.11
C ASP A 15 -2.25 2.95 -9.15
N SER A 16 -1.71 2.64 -7.97
CA SER A 16 -0.72 1.57 -7.85
C SER A 16 -1.46 0.25 -7.97
N ALA A 17 -1.69 -0.20 -9.19
CA ALA A 17 -2.05 -1.58 -9.48
C ALA A 17 -0.86 -2.46 -9.09
N PHE A 18 -0.92 -3.06 -7.90
CA PHE A 18 -0.11 -4.24 -7.62
C PHE A 18 -0.68 -5.35 -8.51
N SER A 19 0.08 -5.75 -9.52
CA SER A 19 -0.25 -6.86 -10.40
C SER A 19 -0.24 -8.16 -9.60
N GLY A 20 -1.41 -8.56 -9.10
CA GLY A 20 -1.69 -9.90 -8.62
C GLY A 20 -2.46 -10.67 -9.68
N ASP A 21 -1.97 -11.87 -10.02
CA ASP A 21 -2.70 -13.08 -10.45
C ASP A 21 -4.12 -12.83 -11.03
N GLU A 22 -4.34 -13.10 -12.33
CA GLU A 22 -5.40 -12.61 -13.26
C GLU A 22 -6.89 -12.57 -12.82
N GLY A 23 -7.24 -12.83 -11.57
CA GLY A 23 -8.60 -12.68 -11.02
C GLY A 23 -8.75 -11.78 -9.79
N TYR A 24 -7.69 -11.48 -9.04
CA TYR A 24 -7.83 -10.75 -7.78
C TYR A 24 -7.76 -9.23 -7.97
N ARG A 25 -8.89 -8.54 -7.83
CA ARG A 25 -8.96 -7.08 -7.97
C ARG A 25 -8.90 -6.41 -6.60
N ILE A 26 -7.93 -5.51 -6.43
CA ILE A 26 -7.77 -4.70 -5.23
C ILE A 26 -8.52 -3.38 -5.44
N ALA A 27 -9.48 -3.09 -4.56
CA ALA A 27 -10.16 -1.82 -4.49
C ALA A 27 -10.24 -1.38 -3.02
N LEU A 28 -9.45 -0.37 -2.65
CA LEU A 28 -9.37 0.13 -1.28
C LEU A 28 -9.94 1.55 -1.20
N PRO A 29 -10.69 1.88 -0.13
CA PRO A 29 -10.98 3.26 0.19
C PRO A 29 -9.72 3.99 0.64
N GLN A 30 -9.83 5.31 0.86
CA GLN A 30 -8.82 6.02 1.64
C GLN A 30 -8.75 5.40 3.03
N LEU A 31 -7.57 4.87 3.39
CA LEU A 31 -7.39 4.19 4.65
C LEU A 31 -7.18 5.21 5.78
N PRO A 32 -7.76 4.98 6.97
CA PRO A 32 -7.43 5.76 8.15
C PRO A 32 -5.93 5.58 8.46
N SER A 33 -5.32 6.58 9.10
CA SER A 33 -3.89 6.55 9.45
C SER A 33 -3.63 7.25 10.79
N GLY A 34 -2.36 7.28 11.21
CA GLY A 34 -1.91 7.87 12.48
C GLY A 34 -1.99 6.91 13.68
N GLU A 35 -1.71 7.43 14.88
CA GLU A 35 -1.61 6.64 16.12
C GLU A 35 -2.81 5.74 16.41
N ALA A 36 -4.02 6.19 16.05
CA ALA A 36 -5.24 5.39 16.22
C ALA A 36 -5.18 4.06 15.46
N MET A 37 -4.39 3.98 14.39
CA MET A 37 -4.22 2.79 13.54
C MET A 37 -3.00 1.94 13.90
N ARG A 38 -2.25 2.31 14.95
CA ARG A 38 -1.02 1.63 15.36
C ARG A 38 -1.22 0.11 15.51
N ARG A 39 -2.33 -0.31 16.10
CA ARG A 39 -2.72 -1.72 16.30
C ARG A 39 -3.78 -2.24 15.32
N ALA A 40 -4.16 -1.42 14.34
CA ALA A 40 -5.15 -1.79 13.35
C ALA A 40 -4.52 -2.49 12.14
N VAL A 41 -5.33 -3.33 11.50
CA VAL A 41 -5.12 -3.87 10.16
C VAL A 41 -6.39 -3.72 9.34
N VAL A 42 -6.24 -3.70 8.03
CA VAL A 42 -7.34 -3.73 7.07
C VAL A 42 -7.37 -5.12 6.43
N LEU A 43 -8.52 -5.77 6.49
CA LEU A 43 -8.80 -7.03 5.83
C LEU A 43 -9.52 -6.72 4.52
N HIS A 44 -8.86 -6.99 3.39
CA HIS A 44 -9.44 -6.84 2.06
C HIS A 44 -9.82 -8.22 1.53
N GLY A 45 -11.12 -8.51 1.52
CA GLY A 45 -11.66 -9.74 0.93
C GLY A 45 -11.74 -9.67 -0.59
N ASP A 46 -11.72 -10.83 -1.24
CA ASP A 46 -12.01 -10.95 -2.67
C ASP A 46 -13.42 -10.40 -2.98
N MET A 47 -13.49 -9.46 -3.92
CA MET A 47 -14.76 -8.84 -4.34
C MET A 47 -15.78 -9.84 -4.90
N ALA A 48 -15.35 -11.01 -5.40
CA ALA A 48 -16.23 -12.06 -5.88
C ALA A 48 -17.01 -12.77 -4.75
N SER A 49 -16.57 -12.67 -3.51
CA SER A 49 -17.18 -13.33 -2.34
C SER A 49 -18.03 -12.38 -1.48
N ARG A 50 -18.27 -11.14 -1.94
CA ARG A 50 -19.11 -10.18 -1.22
C ARG A 50 -20.57 -10.64 -1.11
N PRO A 51 -21.31 -10.20 -0.06
CA PRO A 51 -20.83 -9.45 1.09
C PRO A 51 -20.11 -10.36 2.10
N TYR A 52 -19.20 -9.77 2.87
CA TYR A 52 -18.59 -10.42 4.04
C TYR A 52 -19.39 -10.09 5.30
N ARG A 53 -19.36 -10.99 6.27
CA ARG A 53 -19.93 -10.82 7.61
C ARG A 53 -18.87 -11.13 8.66
N LEU A 54 -19.13 -10.74 9.92
CA LEU A 54 -18.18 -10.95 11.01
C LEU A 54 -17.82 -12.44 11.19
N GLU A 55 -18.79 -13.33 11.01
CA GLU A 55 -18.63 -14.77 11.18
C GLU A 55 -17.62 -15.37 10.20
N ASP A 56 -17.50 -14.79 8.99
CA ASP A 56 -16.56 -15.24 7.96
C ASP A 56 -15.10 -15.13 8.43
N PHE A 57 -14.81 -14.18 9.33
CA PHE A 57 -13.46 -13.94 9.86
C PHE A 57 -13.15 -14.76 11.12
N ARG A 58 -14.15 -15.37 11.77
CA ARG A 58 -13.94 -16.08 13.04
C ARG A 58 -12.90 -17.20 12.90
N ARG A 59 -13.07 -18.08 11.91
CA ARG A 59 -12.15 -19.20 11.68
C ARG A 59 -10.75 -18.70 11.28
N PRO A 60 -10.58 -17.83 10.27
CA PRO A 60 -9.26 -17.31 9.88
C PRO A 60 -8.50 -16.62 11.02
N LEU A 61 -9.18 -15.82 11.84
CA LEU A 61 -8.56 -15.17 13.00
C LEU A 61 -8.24 -16.17 14.12
N GLY A 62 -9.02 -17.25 14.24
CA GLY A 62 -8.75 -18.37 15.14
C GLY A 62 -7.52 -19.17 14.73
N GLU A 63 -7.40 -19.51 13.45
CA GLU A 63 -6.24 -20.19 12.86
C GLU A 63 -4.97 -19.34 12.98
N ALA A 64 -5.08 -18.03 12.80
CA ALA A 64 -4.00 -17.08 13.09
C ALA A 64 -3.69 -16.93 14.60
N GLY A 65 -4.54 -17.49 15.47
CA GLY A 65 -4.40 -17.41 16.92
C GLY A 65 -4.45 -15.98 17.46
N VAL A 66 -5.27 -15.11 16.85
CA VAL A 66 -5.48 -13.71 17.25
C VAL A 66 -6.95 -13.41 17.57
N LEU A 67 -7.85 -14.39 17.49
CA LEU A 67 -9.28 -14.18 17.75
C LEU A 67 -9.56 -13.58 19.14
N GLY A 68 -8.84 -14.02 20.19
CA GLY A 68 -8.95 -13.45 21.54
C GLY A 68 -8.34 -12.05 21.70
N GLU A 69 -7.53 -11.63 20.73
CA GLU A 69 -6.84 -10.33 20.69
C GLU A 69 -7.63 -9.26 19.94
N VAL A 70 -8.77 -9.61 19.33
CA VAL A 70 -9.65 -8.65 18.65
C VAL A 70 -10.23 -7.68 19.67
N ALA A 71 -9.99 -6.38 19.48
CA ALA A 71 -10.58 -5.31 20.27
C ALA A 71 -11.84 -4.77 19.59
N ARG A 72 -11.76 -4.47 18.30
CA ARG A 72 -12.88 -3.94 17.48
C ARG A 72 -12.75 -4.47 16.06
N ILE A 73 -13.87 -4.76 15.41
CA ILE A 73 -13.89 -5.18 14.00
C ILE A 73 -15.19 -4.71 13.35
N GLY A 74 -15.10 -4.23 12.11
CA GLY A 74 -16.29 -3.80 11.37
C GLY A 74 -16.02 -3.58 9.89
N ALA A 75 -17.08 -3.64 9.10
CA ALA A 75 -17.03 -3.24 7.69
C ALA A 75 -16.65 -1.76 7.58
N PHE A 76 -15.80 -1.43 6.62
CA PHE A 76 -15.25 -0.09 6.43
C PHE A 76 -15.46 0.38 5.00
N GLN A 77 -16.46 1.25 4.81
CA GLN A 77 -16.86 1.93 3.56
C GLN A 77 -17.28 1.02 2.38
N MET A 78 -16.70 -0.16 2.23
CA MET A 78 -16.95 -1.12 1.15
C MET A 78 -17.22 -2.50 1.76
N SER A 79 -18.10 -3.30 1.13
CA SER A 79 -18.53 -4.60 1.68
C SER A 79 -17.45 -5.70 1.70
N HIS A 80 -16.32 -5.48 1.04
CA HIS A 80 -15.13 -6.34 1.08
C HIS A 80 -13.97 -5.78 1.90
N VAL A 81 -14.12 -4.60 2.52
CA VAL A 81 -13.06 -3.98 3.32
C VAL A 81 -13.51 -3.95 4.77
N TRP A 82 -12.71 -4.53 5.66
CA TRP A 82 -12.98 -4.59 7.08
C TRP A 82 -11.81 -4.01 7.86
N LEU A 83 -12.11 -3.17 8.84
CA LEU A 83 -11.12 -2.63 9.77
C LEU A 83 -11.12 -3.49 11.03
N LEU A 84 -9.94 -3.94 11.43
CA LEU A 84 -9.72 -4.77 12.62
C LEU A 84 -8.70 -4.08 13.52
N ASP A 85 -9.10 -3.73 14.73
CA ASP A 85 -8.24 -3.23 15.80
C ASP A 85 -7.92 -4.36 16.80
N LEU A 86 -6.65 -4.48 17.15
CA LEU A 86 -6.13 -5.50 18.05
C LEU A 86 -5.73 -4.90 19.40
N LYS A 87 -5.79 -5.71 20.45
CA LYS A 87 -5.41 -5.31 21.81
C LYS A 87 -3.92 -5.01 21.93
N THR A 88 -3.09 -5.75 21.20
CA THR A 88 -1.63 -5.71 21.30
C THR A 88 -0.95 -5.55 19.94
N ASP A 89 0.22 -4.90 19.92
CA ASP A 89 1.05 -4.81 18.70
C ASP A 89 1.58 -6.19 18.28
N ALA A 90 1.88 -7.06 19.24
CA ALA A 90 2.31 -8.43 18.98
C ALA A 90 1.25 -9.23 18.19
N ALA A 91 -0.03 -9.06 18.51
CA ALA A 91 -1.12 -9.68 17.76
C ALA A 91 -1.22 -9.14 16.33
N LYS A 92 -0.99 -7.83 16.13
CA LYS A 92 -0.94 -7.22 14.79
C LYS A 92 0.19 -7.82 13.95
N GLN A 93 1.40 -7.89 14.51
CA GLN A 93 2.56 -8.47 13.81
C GLN A 93 2.34 -9.95 13.48
N LYS A 94 1.75 -10.71 14.42
CA LYS A 94 1.37 -12.12 14.19
C LYS A 94 0.40 -12.25 13.03
N LEU A 95 -0.64 -11.41 12.97
CA LEU A 95 -1.62 -11.43 11.90
C LEU A 95 -1.01 -11.02 10.54
N LEU A 96 -0.18 -9.96 10.51
CA LEU A 96 0.55 -9.57 9.29
C LEU A 96 1.48 -10.69 8.78
N GLY A 97 2.08 -11.46 9.70
CA GLY A 97 2.91 -12.61 9.38
C GLY A 97 2.18 -13.78 8.71
N VAL A 98 0.84 -13.86 8.80
CA VAL A 98 0.03 -14.86 8.09
C VAL A 98 0.00 -14.59 6.58
N GLY A 99 0.20 -13.35 6.16
CA GLY A 99 0.19 -12.94 4.75
C GLY A 99 -1.23 -12.88 4.17
N GLN A 100 -1.69 -13.97 3.56
CA GLN A 100 -2.94 -14.00 2.79
C GLN A 100 -3.88 -15.13 3.29
N PRO A 101 -4.60 -14.93 4.42
CA PRO A 101 -5.53 -15.93 4.90
C PRO A 101 -6.68 -16.18 3.92
N VAL A 102 -7.32 -17.34 4.04
CA VAL A 102 -8.48 -17.71 3.22
C VAL A 102 -9.77 -17.36 3.96
N VAL A 103 -10.60 -16.50 3.37
CA VAL A 103 -11.92 -16.10 3.90
C VAL A 103 -12.97 -16.43 2.84
N LYS A 104 -14.00 -17.21 3.21
CA LYS A 104 -15.00 -17.75 2.27
C LYS A 104 -14.38 -18.48 1.07
N GLY A 105 -13.34 -19.27 1.31
CA GLY A 105 -12.63 -20.04 0.28
C GLY A 105 -11.80 -19.21 -0.70
N ARG A 106 -11.64 -17.90 -0.46
CA ARG A 106 -10.86 -17.00 -1.33
C ARG A 106 -9.78 -16.24 -0.57
N LYS A 107 -8.78 -15.75 -1.30
CA LYS A 107 -7.68 -14.95 -0.74
C LYS A 107 -8.24 -13.70 -0.05
N CYS A 108 -7.69 -13.37 1.11
CA CYS A 108 -7.93 -12.11 1.82
C CYS A 108 -6.58 -11.47 2.07
N LEU A 109 -6.41 -10.20 1.67
CA LEU A 109 -5.18 -9.46 1.90
C LEU A 109 -5.26 -8.77 3.27
N ILE A 110 -4.18 -8.86 4.03
CA ILE A 110 -4.00 -8.09 5.26
C ILE A 110 -3.12 -6.90 4.92
N VAL A 111 -3.65 -5.70 5.10
CA VAL A 111 -2.97 -4.43 4.85
C VAL A 111 -2.71 -3.75 6.19
N ASP A 112 -1.50 -3.25 6.38
CA ASP A 112 -1.18 -2.40 7.54
C ASP A 112 -1.49 -0.93 7.19
N PRO A 113 -2.58 -0.34 7.71
CA PRO A 113 -2.93 1.05 7.44
C PRO A 113 -1.98 2.06 8.12
N PHE A 114 -1.18 1.61 9.09
CA PHE A 114 -0.20 2.44 9.80
C PHE A 114 1.13 2.52 9.06
N ARG A 115 1.56 1.44 8.40
CA ARG A 115 2.74 1.45 7.52
C ARG A 115 2.40 2.17 6.22
N GLN A 116 2.73 3.46 6.16
CA GLN A 116 2.71 4.23 4.93
C GLN A 116 3.98 3.94 4.13
N GLU A 117 3.93 2.93 3.28
CA GLU A 117 4.92 2.76 2.22
C GLU A 117 4.64 3.75 1.09
N LEU A 118 5.58 4.64 0.84
CA LEU A 118 5.50 5.69 -0.17
C LEU A 118 6.50 5.44 -1.29
N ARG A 119 6.10 5.85 -2.49
CA ARG A 119 7.01 5.99 -3.64
C ARG A 119 7.26 7.47 -3.90
N VAL A 120 8.48 7.92 -3.67
CA VAL A 120 8.93 9.29 -3.89
C VAL A 120 9.72 9.35 -5.18
N LYS A 121 9.34 10.23 -6.12
CA LYS A 121 10.15 10.51 -7.31
C LYS A 121 11.10 11.66 -7.02
N LEU A 122 12.40 11.41 -7.19
CA LEU A 122 13.44 12.42 -7.13
C LEU A 122 13.80 12.81 -8.55
N HIS A 123 13.59 14.08 -8.89
CA HIS A 123 13.97 14.62 -10.19
C HIS A 123 15.36 15.25 -10.14
N TRP A 124 16.02 15.26 -11.30
CA TRP A 124 17.32 15.94 -11.49
C TRP A 124 18.44 15.42 -10.59
N VAL A 125 18.41 14.14 -10.25
CA VAL A 125 19.50 13.47 -9.53
C VAL A 125 20.71 13.38 -10.45
N SER A 126 21.80 14.05 -10.08
CA SER A 126 23.03 14.09 -10.86
C SER A 126 23.76 12.74 -10.83
N PHE A 127 24.63 12.50 -11.81
CA PHE A 127 25.25 11.19 -12.05
C PHE A 127 26.16 10.69 -10.93
N GLY A 128 26.70 11.59 -10.10
CA GLY A 128 27.58 11.24 -8.98
C GLY A 128 26.85 10.88 -7.68
N VAL A 129 25.52 11.04 -7.62
CA VAL A 129 24.74 10.73 -6.41
C VAL A 129 24.57 9.22 -6.29
N THR A 130 25.17 8.64 -5.26
CA THR A 130 25.09 7.21 -4.96
C THR A 130 23.79 6.84 -4.23
N ILE A 131 23.42 5.56 -4.27
CA ILE A 131 22.31 5.00 -3.49
C ILE A 131 22.50 5.30 -2.00
N ASP A 132 23.70 5.13 -1.46
CA ASP A 132 24.00 5.42 -0.04
C ASP A 132 23.76 6.89 0.34
N THR A 133 23.98 7.82 -0.59
CA THR A 133 23.69 9.24 -0.38
C THR A 133 22.19 9.46 -0.28
N ILE A 134 21.40 8.80 -1.13
CA ILE A 134 19.94 8.83 -1.07
C ILE A 134 19.44 8.20 0.24
N HIS A 135 19.97 7.04 0.65
CA HIS A 135 19.62 6.43 1.93
C HIS A 135 19.86 7.38 3.11
N ARG A 136 21.01 8.04 3.16
CA ARG A 136 21.34 9.02 4.22
C ARG A 136 20.42 10.24 4.20
N ALA A 137 20.09 10.75 3.02
CA ALA A 137 19.16 11.88 2.88
C ALA A 137 17.74 11.53 3.37
N PHE A 138 17.31 10.28 3.18
CA PHE A 138 15.98 9.80 3.57
C PHE A 138 15.90 9.20 4.98
N ALA A 139 17.03 8.94 5.63
CA ALA A 139 17.09 8.36 6.98
C ALA A 139 16.30 9.17 8.02
N GLY A 140 16.17 10.48 7.80
CA GLY A 140 15.25 11.33 8.54
C GLY A 140 13.81 10.87 8.34
N TYR A 141 13.30 10.75 7.13
CA TYR A 141 11.86 10.54 6.89
C TYR A 141 11.37 9.12 7.13
N GLY A 142 12.25 8.13 7.07
CA GLY A 142 11.88 6.73 7.25
C GLY A 142 12.94 5.75 6.75
N GLU A 143 12.53 4.50 6.57
CA GLU A 143 13.38 3.42 6.07
C GLU A 143 13.26 3.29 4.55
N VAL A 144 14.35 3.54 3.83
CA VAL A 144 14.41 3.31 2.38
C VAL A 144 14.52 1.81 2.11
N LYS A 145 13.51 1.25 1.44
CA LYS A 145 13.46 -0.15 1.01
C LYS A 145 14.08 -0.38 -0.35
N GLU A 146 13.99 0.61 -1.24
CA GLU A 146 14.45 0.47 -2.62
C GLU A 146 14.75 1.83 -3.24
N VAL A 147 15.77 1.89 -4.10
CA VAL A 147 16.06 3.01 -4.98
C VAL A 147 16.19 2.49 -6.40
N ALA A 148 15.21 2.79 -7.24
CA ALA A 148 15.18 2.38 -8.64
C ALA A 148 15.56 3.55 -9.57
N HIS A 149 16.31 3.23 -10.63
CA HIS A 149 16.53 4.16 -11.73
C HIS A 149 15.31 4.14 -12.66
N GLU A 150 14.72 5.31 -12.89
CA GLU A 150 13.74 5.41 -13.98
C GLU A 150 14.50 5.35 -15.31
N ARG A 151 13.95 4.58 -16.25
CA ARG A 151 14.51 4.43 -17.60
C ARG A 151 13.56 5.07 -18.59
N TRP A 152 14.13 5.66 -19.64
CA TRP A 152 13.35 6.18 -20.75
C TRP A 152 12.61 5.04 -21.46
N LYS A 153 11.41 5.36 -21.93
CA LYS A 153 10.51 4.47 -22.68
C LYS A 153 10.25 5.01 -24.09
N VAL A 154 11.09 5.92 -24.56
CA VAL A 154 10.95 6.58 -25.86
C VAL A 154 11.71 5.74 -26.87
N PRO A 155 11.11 5.38 -28.01
CA PRO A 155 11.77 4.66 -29.09
C PRO A 155 13.15 5.25 -29.43
N GLY A 156 14.18 4.40 -29.38
CA GLY A 156 15.57 4.80 -29.62
C GLY A 156 16.37 5.20 -28.36
N PHE A 157 15.69 5.35 -27.22
CA PHE A 157 16.30 5.55 -25.90
C PHE A 157 15.79 4.53 -24.87
N ASP A 158 15.09 3.48 -25.31
CA ASP A 158 14.54 2.47 -24.42
C ASP A 158 15.62 1.83 -23.55
N GLY A 159 15.39 1.85 -22.24
CA GLY A 159 16.30 1.28 -21.27
C GLY A 159 17.44 2.21 -20.84
N VAL A 160 17.63 3.37 -21.49
CA VAL A 160 18.60 4.39 -21.07
C VAL A 160 18.14 5.01 -19.74
N GLY A 161 19.05 5.11 -18.77
CA GLY A 161 18.75 5.69 -17.47
C GLY A 161 18.43 7.18 -17.56
N SER A 162 17.38 7.62 -16.86
CA SER A 162 17.06 9.04 -16.71
C SER A 162 17.76 9.64 -15.47
N THR A 163 17.62 10.95 -15.29
CA THR A 163 18.02 11.66 -14.06
C THR A 163 16.96 11.56 -12.95
N THR A 164 15.94 10.72 -13.12
CA THR A 164 14.92 10.47 -12.09
C THR A 164 15.27 9.19 -11.30
N ARG A 165 15.05 9.23 -9.99
CA ARG A 165 15.07 8.05 -9.11
C ARG A 165 13.71 7.85 -8.48
N VAL A 166 13.31 6.59 -8.29
CA VAL A 166 12.11 6.24 -7.53
C VAL A 166 12.56 5.60 -6.23
N VAL A 167 12.25 6.25 -5.11
CA VAL A 167 12.58 5.77 -3.76
C VAL A 167 11.34 5.17 -3.14
N ARG A 168 11.45 3.94 -2.66
CA ARG A 168 10.41 3.25 -1.88
C ARG A 168 10.75 3.39 -0.40
N LEU A 169 9.89 4.07 0.34
CA LEU A 169 10.16 4.54 1.70
C LEU A 169 9.05 4.07 2.62
N ILE A 170 9.38 3.38 3.71
CA ILE A 170 8.44 3.21 4.83
C ILE A 170 8.65 4.40 5.76
N LEU A 171 7.63 5.25 5.89
CA LEU A 171 7.71 6.41 6.78
C LEU A 171 7.89 6.00 8.24
N ARG A 172 8.66 6.80 8.98
CA ARG A 172 8.68 6.71 10.44
C ARG A 172 7.39 7.27 11.04
N GLU A 173 7.07 6.82 12.25
CA GLU A 173 5.95 7.31 13.05
C GLU A 173 6.02 8.85 13.21
N GLY A 174 4.90 9.54 12.99
CA GLY A 174 4.79 11.00 13.09
C GLY A 174 5.25 11.81 11.86
N VAL A 175 5.72 11.19 10.78
CA VAL A 175 5.96 11.88 9.50
C VAL A 175 4.76 11.66 8.59
N SER A 176 4.05 12.74 8.24
CA SER A 176 3.01 12.74 7.20
C SER A 176 3.54 13.39 5.92
N LEU A 177 3.00 12.95 4.78
CA LEU A 177 2.98 13.80 3.60
C LEU A 177 1.85 14.81 3.78
N ASP A 178 2.15 15.99 4.31
CA ASP A 178 1.20 17.09 4.21
C ASP A 178 1.04 17.46 2.72
N ARG A 179 -0.22 17.59 2.29
CA ARG A 179 -0.61 17.91 0.91
C ARG A 179 -0.68 19.40 0.69
#